data_AF-A0A7X6DSS2-F1
#
_entry.id   AF-A0A7X6DSS2-F1
#
_cell.length_a   1.000
_cell.length_b   1.000
_cell.length_c   1.000
_cell.angle_alpha   90.00
_cell.angle_beta   90.00
_cell.angle_gamma   90.00
#
_symmetry.space_group_name_H-M   'P 1'
#
loop_
_entity.id
_entity.type
_entity.pdbx_description
1 polymer ?
#
loop_
_entity_poly.entity_id
_entity_poly.type
_entity_poly.pdbx_seq_one_letter_code
_entity_poly.pdbx_strand_id
1 'polypeptide(L)'
;MSGLRHQQEILMVSTLSQQRYCEKKVDLAMQFPEVEPTSPAMEQGAEGHARLEEGATPVTREEIEASLHRGESLTLFEFPMEGVWEEIPIWGRPDLVQLEGKSAKLLVEFKFSRRSNLFPSQQTQANLYGWLLQQNRFDVDSLLCAVAIFPATIPHVKLLPADLIGTLLKVTEQLRAKTFRSAVPILRQEKSFTLHLFPFRPQIAERDLRWAVDYWRGKREPEPSGSINKCRICRFNAEALCDQALAPFSR
;
A
#
# COMPACT_ATOMS: atom_id res chain seq x y z
N MET A 1 21.96 6.54 20.00
CA MET A 1 21.23 6.26 18.74
C MET A 1 21.19 7.55 17.95
N SER A 2 21.70 7.58 16.72
CA SER A 2 21.45 8.72 15.83
C SER A 2 19.95 8.73 15.50
N GLY A 3 19.26 9.84 15.74
CA GLY A 3 17.84 9.96 15.39
C GLY A 3 17.60 9.81 13.88
N LEU A 4 16.39 9.43 13.47
CA LEU A 4 16.01 9.44 12.07
C LEU A 4 15.83 10.88 11.57
N ARG A 5 15.96 11.09 10.26
CA ARG A 5 15.62 12.35 9.59
C ARG A 5 14.23 12.81 10.02
N HIS A 6 14.05 14.12 10.13
CA HIS A 6 12.79 14.75 10.54
C HIS A 6 12.28 14.30 11.91
N GLN A 7 13.21 13.88 12.79
CA GLN A 7 12.93 13.42 14.17
C GLN A 7 11.89 12.31 14.23
N GLN A 8 11.81 11.48 13.18
CA GLN A 8 10.86 10.36 13.16
C GLN A 8 11.30 9.27 14.14
N GLU A 9 10.34 8.72 14.88
CA GLU A 9 10.55 7.56 15.76
C GLU A 9 9.99 6.28 15.15
N ILE A 10 9.04 6.42 14.23
CA ILE A 10 8.35 5.33 13.54
C ILE A 10 8.25 5.64 12.05
N LEU A 11 8.40 4.61 11.21
CA LEU A 11 8.25 4.75 9.76
C LEU A 11 6.98 4.06 9.30
N MET A 12 6.10 4.83 8.67
CA MET A 12 4.84 4.33 8.13
C MET A 12 5.08 3.65 6.78
N VAL A 13 4.50 2.47 6.54
CA VAL A 13 4.59 1.79 5.23
C VAL A 13 4.11 2.68 4.09
N SER A 14 3.05 3.47 4.30
CA SER A 14 2.58 4.46 3.34
C SER A 14 3.68 5.46 2.98
N THR A 15 4.38 6.01 3.97
CA THR A 15 5.50 6.95 3.78
C THR A 15 6.67 6.30 3.04
N LEU A 16 7.06 5.08 3.45
CA LEU A 16 8.13 4.31 2.81
C LEU A 16 7.82 4.04 1.33
N SER A 17 6.58 3.69 1.03
CA SER A 17 6.14 3.44 -0.35
C SER A 17 6.12 4.71 -1.21
N GLN A 18 5.81 5.87 -0.62
CA GLN A 18 5.80 7.16 -1.33
C GLN A 18 7.21 7.63 -1.71
N GLN A 19 8.27 7.15 -1.05
CA GLN A 19 9.64 7.41 -1.50
C GLN A 19 9.86 6.88 -2.93
N ARG A 20 9.22 5.77 -3.32
CA ARG A 20 9.26 5.24 -4.70
C ARG A 20 8.43 6.08 -5.69
N TYR A 21 7.48 6.88 -5.20
CA TYR A 21 6.76 7.83 -6.04
C TYR A 21 7.63 9.07 -6.29
N CYS A 22 8.16 9.69 -5.23
CA CYS A 22 9.15 10.77 -5.26
C CYS A 22 9.66 10.99 -3.83
N GLU A 23 10.89 10.63 -3.53
CA GLU A 23 11.42 10.79 -2.16
C GLU A 23 11.69 12.25 -1.81
N LYS A 24 12.14 13.08 -2.76
CA LYS A 24 12.25 14.53 -2.55
C LYS A 24 10.93 15.17 -2.12
N LYS A 25 9.80 14.64 -2.63
CA LYS A 25 8.47 15.08 -2.20
C LYS A 25 8.20 14.69 -0.74
N VAL A 26 8.56 13.47 -0.34
CA VAL A 26 8.42 13.01 1.06
C VAL A 26 9.27 13.87 2.00
N ASP A 27 10.51 14.17 1.61
CA ASP A 27 11.41 15.06 2.36
C ASP A 27 10.81 16.46 2.56
N LEU A 28 10.31 17.06 1.48
CA LEU A 28 9.68 18.39 1.54
C LEU A 28 8.38 18.38 2.35
N ALA A 29 7.58 17.31 2.30
CA ALA A 29 6.37 17.20 3.10
C ALA A 29 6.63 17.11 4.61
N MET A 30 7.80 16.60 5.02
CA MET A 30 8.22 16.61 6.42
C MET A 30 8.71 18.00 6.86
N GLN A 31 9.26 18.79 5.95
CA GLN A 31 9.76 20.15 6.22
C GLN A 31 8.65 21.22 6.16
N PHE A 32 7.70 21.05 5.25
CA PHE A 32 6.63 22.01 4.95
C PHE A 32 5.25 21.29 4.94
N PRO A 33 4.79 20.77 6.09
CA PRO A 33 3.55 20.00 6.17
C PRO A 33 2.29 20.77 5.72
N GLU A 34 2.33 22.10 5.75
CA GLU A 34 1.26 23.00 5.33
C GLU A 34 1.00 23.01 3.81
N VAL A 35 1.94 22.52 2.99
CA VAL A 35 1.88 22.61 1.52
C VAL A 35 1.04 21.48 0.90
N GLU A 36 0.86 20.36 1.60
CA GLU A 36 -0.02 19.27 1.18
C GLU A 36 -1.23 19.09 2.10
N PRO A 37 -2.17 20.06 2.16
CA PRO A 37 -3.46 19.79 2.77
C PRO A 37 -4.21 18.75 1.95
N THR A 38 -5.09 18.01 2.63
CA THR A 38 -6.02 17.04 2.07
C THR A 38 -6.60 17.54 0.75
N SER A 39 -6.43 16.75 -0.31
CA SER A 39 -6.95 17.07 -1.64
C SER A 39 -8.27 16.32 -1.90
N PRO A 40 -9.15 16.81 -2.80
CA PRO A 40 -10.37 16.10 -3.16
C PRO A 40 -10.13 14.65 -3.64
N ALA A 41 -8.98 14.39 -4.27
CA ALA A 41 -8.60 13.03 -4.67
C ALA A 41 -8.26 12.12 -3.48
N MET A 42 -7.69 12.68 -2.41
CA MET A 42 -7.42 11.94 -1.16
C MET A 42 -8.72 11.66 -0.41
N GLU A 43 -9.62 12.63 -0.34
CA GLU A 43 -10.97 12.47 0.25
C GLU A 43 -11.76 11.39 -0.50
N GLN A 44 -11.78 11.46 -1.83
CA GLN A 44 -12.40 10.45 -2.67
C GLN A 44 -11.79 9.06 -2.48
N GLY A 45 -10.47 8.99 -2.27
CA GLY A 45 -9.80 7.76 -1.87
C GLY A 45 -10.39 7.24 -0.56
N ALA A 46 -10.33 8.03 0.51
CA ALA A 46 -10.82 7.64 1.84
C ALA A 46 -12.30 7.21 1.83
N GLU A 47 -13.16 7.94 1.13
CA GLU A 47 -14.56 7.54 0.94
C GLU A 47 -14.70 6.21 0.20
N GLY A 48 -13.81 5.95 -0.77
CA GLY A 48 -13.75 4.69 -1.49
C GLY A 48 -13.42 3.51 -0.57
N HIS A 49 -12.43 3.64 0.31
CA HIS A 49 -12.10 2.61 1.30
C HIS A 49 -13.29 2.37 2.26
N ALA A 50 -13.84 3.44 2.84
CA ALA A 50 -14.97 3.36 3.77
C ALA A 50 -16.19 2.64 3.14
N ARG A 51 -16.45 2.84 1.85
CA ARG A 51 -17.49 2.11 1.13
C ARG A 51 -17.18 0.63 0.95
N LEU A 52 -15.93 0.25 0.69
CA LEU A 52 -15.55 -1.16 0.56
C LEU A 52 -15.65 -1.92 1.89
N GLU A 53 -15.50 -1.21 2.99
CA GLU A 53 -15.64 -1.70 4.35
C GLU A 53 -17.09 -1.71 4.85
N GLU A 54 -18.02 -1.10 4.11
CA GLU A 54 -19.42 -1.03 4.52
C GLU A 54 -20.03 -2.44 4.63
N GLY A 55 -20.47 -2.78 5.85
CA GLY A 55 -20.96 -4.11 6.19
C GLY A 55 -19.93 -5.02 6.88
N ALA A 56 -18.68 -4.58 7.03
CA ALA A 56 -17.72 -5.23 7.91
C ALA A 56 -18.16 -5.13 9.38
N THR A 57 -17.94 -6.18 10.15
CA THR A 57 -18.24 -6.20 11.58
C THR A 57 -16.97 -5.86 12.36
N PRO A 58 -17.02 -4.89 13.30
CA PRO A 58 -15.90 -4.63 14.20
C PRO A 58 -15.51 -5.89 14.95
N VAL A 59 -14.21 -6.11 15.12
CA VAL A 59 -13.66 -7.28 15.78
C VAL A 59 -12.50 -6.86 16.68
N THR A 60 -12.39 -7.45 17.87
CA THR A 60 -11.27 -7.19 18.78
C THR A 60 -10.05 -8.05 18.44
N ARG A 61 -8.89 -7.71 19.01
CA ARG A 61 -7.68 -8.52 18.85
C ARG A 61 -7.86 -9.92 19.44
N GLU A 62 -8.54 -10.03 20.58
CA GLU A 62 -8.79 -11.31 21.26
C GLU A 62 -9.70 -12.20 20.41
N GLU A 63 -10.71 -11.62 19.75
CA GLU A 63 -11.59 -12.35 18.83
C GLU A 63 -10.83 -12.85 17.60
N ILE A 64 -9.97 -12.01 17.01
CA ILE A 64 -9.07 -12.41 15.92
C ILE A 64 -8.20 -13.58 16.38
N GLU A 65 -7.49 -13.44 17.50
CA GLU A 65 -6.60 -14.48 18.04
C GLU A 65 -7.33 -15.79 18.29
N ALA A 66 -8.54 -15.73 18.87
CA ALA A 66 -9.37 -16.90 19.10
C ALA A 66 -9.77 -17.59 17.79
N SER A 67 -10.15 -16.84 16.76
CA SER A 67 -10.43 -17.38 15.42
C SER A 67 -9.20 -18.00 14.76
N LEU A 68 -8.04 -17.37 14.87
CA LEU A 68 -6.77 -17.93 14.37
C LEU A 68 -6.42 -19.24 15.05
N HIS A 69 -6.64 -19.35 16.37
CA HIS A 69 -6.44 -20.57 17.15
C HIS A 69 -7.38 -21.71 16.73
N ARG A 70 -8.61 -21.39 16.33
CA ARG A 70 -9.59 -22.36 15.80
C ARG A 70 -9.33 -22.74 14.34
N GLY A 71 -8.38 -22.09 13.66
CA GLY A 71 -8.08 -22.32 12.24
C GLY A 71 -9.16 -21.76 11.30
N GLU A 72 -9.93 -20.77 11.75
CA GLU A 72 -11.00 -20.16 10.95
C GLU A 72 -10.43 -19.32 9.80
N SER A 73 -11.22 -19.16 8.75
CA SER A 73 -10.94 -18.21 7.68
C SER A 73 -11.43 -16.82 8.07
N LEU A 74 -10.56 -15.82 7.96
CA LEU A 74 -10.87 -14.42 8.27
C LEU A 74 -10.58 -13.53 7.06
N THR A 75 -11.43 -12.54 6.84
CA THR A 75 -11.14 -11.41 5.95
C THR A 75 -11.17 -10.15 6.80
N LEU A 76 -10.00 -9.56 7.02
CA LEU A 76 -9.80 -8.41 7.88
C LEU A 76 -9.58 -7.18 7.01
N PHE A 77 -10.30 -6.10 7.34
CA PHE A 77 -10.09 -4.78 6.75
C PHE A 77 -9.29 -3.90 7.69
N GLU A 78 -8.47 -3.02 7.13
CA GLU A 78 -7.71 -2.01 7.88
C GLU A 78 -6.99 -2.60 9.12
N PHE A 79 -6.37 -3.78 8.98
CA PHE A 79 -5.78 -4.52 10.09
C PHE A 79 -4.42 -3.92 10.52
N PRO A 80 -4.30 -3.23 11.67
CA PRO A 80 -3.07 -2.56 12.05
C PRO A 80 -1.98 -3.56 12.44
N MET A 81 -0.78 -3.34 11.92
CA MET A 81 0.39 -4.19 12.15
C MET A 81 1.63 -3.35 12.40
N GLU A 82 2.52 -3.90 13.22
CA GLU A 82 3.82 -3.33 13.51
C GLU A 82 4.93 -4.38 13.32
N GLY A 83 6.12 -3.90 13.00
CA GLY A 83 7.33 -4.71 12.86
C GLY A 83 8.55 -3.86 13.17
N VAL A 84 9.71 -4.49 13.26
CA VAL A 84 10.97 -3.79 13.54
C VAL A 84 12.00 -4.11 12.47
N TRP A 85 12.59 -3.08 11.87
CA TRP A 85 13.68 -3.22 10.92
C TRP A 85 14.91 -2.50 11.41
N GLU A 86 15.97 -3.24 11.74
CA GLU A 86 17.22 -2.67 12.26
C GLU A 86 16.98 -1.66 13.40
N GLU A 87 16.20 -2.07 14.42
CA GLU A 87 15.80 -1.25 15.58
C GLU A 87 14.81 -0.10 15.28
N ILE A 88 14.33 0.02 14.04
CA ILE A 88 13.35 1.05 13.66
C ILE A 88 11.94 0.44 13.67
N PRO A 89 11.00 0.97 14.47
CA PRO A 89 9.59 0.62 14.38
C PRO A 89 9.02 0.97 12.99
N ILE A 90 8.37 -0.01 12.38
CA ILE A 90 7.65 0.11 11.12
C ILE A 90 6.18 -0.19 11.39
N TRP A 91 5.28 0.69 10.95
CA TRP A 91 3.85 0.52 11.17
C TRP A 91 3.07 0.61 9.87
N GLY A 92 1.99 -0.17 9.79
CA GLY A 92 1.19 -0.27 8.60
C GLY A 92 -0.21 -0.77 8.84
N ARG A 93 -1.08 -0.48 7.87
CA ARG A 93 -2.47 -0.92 7.86
C ARG A 93 -2.89 -1.21 6.42
N PRO A 94 -2.82 -2.46 5.95
CA PRO A 94 -3.32 -2.86 4.65
C PRO A 94 -4.83 -2.76 4.60
N ASP A 95 -5.35 -2.57 3.39
CA ASP A 95 -6.78 -2.35 3.19
C ASP A 95 -7.58 -3.66 3.39
N LEU A 96 -7.04 -4.79 2.93
CA LEU A 96 -7.64 -6.12 3.15
C LEU A 96 -6.58 -7.21 3.30
N VAL A 97 -6.81 -8.12 4.26
CA VAL A 97 -6.03 -9.35 4.45
C VAL A 97 -6.98 -10.55 4.57
N GLN A 98 -6.72 -11.60 3.80
CA GLN A 98 -7.37 -12.90 3.94
C GLN A 98 -6.44 -13.88 4.64
N LEU A 99 -6.93 -14.48 5.73
CA LEU A 99 -6.24 -15.46 6.56
C LEU A 99 -7.01 -16.78 6.56
N GLU A 100 -6.28 -17.88 6.68
CA GLU A 100 -6.80 -19.21 6.99
C GLU A 100 -5.98 -19.77 8.15
N GLY A 101 -6.54 -19.70 9.36
CA GLY A 101 -5.72 -19.77 10.58
C GLY A 101 -4.56 -18.76 10.50
N LYS A 102 -3.34 -19.19 10.85
CA LYS A 102 -2.14 -18.33 10.74
C LYS A 102 -1.58 -18.17 9.32
N SER A 103 -2.14 -18.83 8.31
CA SER A 103 -1.65 -18.73 6.94
C SER A 103 -2.27 -17.52 6.24
N ALA A 104 -1.46 -16.54 5.89
CA ALA A 104 -1.87 -15.38 5.12
C ALA A 104 -1.97 -15.74 3.64
N LYS A 105 -3.19 -15.69 3.09
CA LYS A 105 -3.49 -16.16 1.74
C LYS A 105 -3.51 -15.04 0.72
N LEU A 106 -3.99 -13.86 1.10
CA LEU A 106 -4.13 -12.71 0.23
C LEU A 106 -3.96 -11.42 1.03
N LEU A 107 -3.25 -10.46 0.44
CA LEU A 107 -3.21 -9.08 0.87
C LEU A 107 -3.59 -8.18 -0.29
N VAL A 108 -4.47 -7.22 -0.08
CA VAL A 108 -4.96 -6.32 -1.14
C VAL A 108 -4.78 -4.86 -0.73
N GLU A 109 -4.24 -4.10 -1.67
CA GLU A 109 -4.26 -2.65 -1.67
C GLU A 109 -5.31 -2.12 -2.64
N PHE A 110 -6.28 -1.38 -2.14
CA PHE A 110 -7.24 -0.62 -2.91
C PHE A 110 -6.63 0.71 -3.36
N LYS A 111 -6.88 1.07 -4.62
CA LYS A 111 -6.49 2.37 -5.19
C LYS A 111 -7.62 2.89 -6.06
N PHE A 112 -7.84 4.20 -6.02
CA PHE A 112 -8.87 4.86 -6.81
C PHE A 112 -8.18 5.76 -7.83
N SER A 113 -8.25 5.41 -9.11
CA SER A 113 -7.51 6.11 -10.15
C SER A 113 -8.18 6.05 -11.51
N ARG A 114 -7.88 7.04 -12.35
CA ARG A 114 -8.23 7.00 -13.79
C ARG A 114 -7.30 6.08 -14.58
N ARG A 115 -6.12 5.76 -14.03
CA ARG A 115 -5.14 4.87 -14.65
C ARG A 115 -5.17 3.53 -13.93
N SER A 116 -5.14 2.45 -14.69
CA SER A 116 -5.15 1.08 -14.16
C SER A 116 -3.77 0.41 -14.18
N ASN A 117 -2.70 1.18 -14.38
CA ASN A 117 -1.34 0.66 -14.35
C ASN A 117 -0.87 0.46 -12.90
N LEU A 118 -0.12 -0.61 -12.66
CA LEU A 118 0.58 -0.82 -11.39
C LEU A 118 1.80 0.11 -11.30
N PHE A 119 1.83 0.95 -10.27
CA PHE A 119 2.99 1.80 -10.00
C PHE A 119 3.97 1.12 -9.03
N PRO A 120 5.30 1.38 -9.15
CA PRO A 120 6.29 0.82 -8.23
C PRO A 120 6.02 1.12 -6.75
N SER A 121 5.47 2.30 -6.42
CA SER A 121 5.09 2.64 -5.06
C SER A 121 3.97 1.74 -4.52
N GLN A 122 2.96 1.41 -5.34
CA GLN A 122 1.87 0.53 -4.95
C GLN A 122 2.36 -0.90 -4.73
N GLN A 123 3.23 -1.40 -5.61
CA GLN A 123 3.85 -2.71 -5.42
C GLN A 123 4.72 -2.76 -4.16
N THR A 124 5.49 -1.69 -3.91
CA THR A 124 6.30 -1.56 -2.69
C THR A 124 5.42 -1.56 -1.45
N GLN A 125 4.32 -0.83 -1.46
CA GLN A 125 3.35 -0.78 -0.35
C GLN A 125 2.83 -2.19 0.00
N ALA A 126 2.31 -2.92 -0.98
CA ALA A 126 1.80 -4.27 -0.78
C ALA A 126 2.89 -5.26 -0.31
N ASN A 127 4.11 -5.15 -0.85
CA ASN A 127 5.25 -5.97 -0.39
C ASN A 127 5.62 -5.66 1.07
N LEU A 128 5.66 -4.39 1.46
CA LEU A 128 5.98 -4.02 2.84
C LEU A 128 4.91 -4.47 3.83
N TYR A 129 3.62 -4.49 3.43
CA TYR A 129 2.59 -5.10 4.26
C TYR A 129 2.70 -6.62 4.33
N GLY A 130 3.11 -7.30 3.25
CA GLY A 130 3.45 -8.72 3.29
C GLY A 130 4.61 -9.00 4.26
N TRP A 131 5.60 -8.12 4.32
CA TRP A 131 6.68 -8.19 5.31
C TRP A 131 6.15 -7.97 6.74
N LEU A 132 5.22 -7.03 6.97
CA LEU A 132 4.59 -6.87 8.29
C LEU A 132 3.82 -8.11 8.73
N LEU A 133 3.09 -8.78 7.83
CA LEU A 133 2.46 -10.07 8.14
C LEU A 133 3.49 -11.11 8.61
N GLN A 134 4.62 -11.19 7.92
CA GLN A 134 5.72 -12.07 8.33
C GLN A 134 6.28 -11.69 9.71
N GLN A 135 6.49 -10.41 10.00
CA GLN A 135 6.95 -9.94 11.31
C GLN A 135 5.95 -10.27 12.44
N ASN A 136 4.66 -10.29 12.11
CA ASN A 136 3.58 -10.68 13.02
C ASN A 136 3.35 -12.20 13.10
N ARG A 137 4.32 -13.00 12.62
CA ARG A 137 4.34 -14.48 12.70
C ARG A 137 3.18 -15.16 11.97
N PHE A 138 2.64 -14.53 10.94
CA PHE A 138 1.80 -15.23 9.96
C PHE A 138 2.67 -16.04 9.01
N ASP A 139 2.17 -17.20 8.59
CA ASP A 139 2.76 -17.97 7.49
C ASP A 139 2.44 -17.24 6.17
N VAL A 140 3.49 -16.88 5.44
CA VAL A 140 3.42 -16.09 4.20
C VAL A 140 3.87 -16.89 2.97
N ASP A 141 4.11 -18.20 3.10
CA ASP A 141 4.64 -19.04 2.00
C ASP A 141 3.69 -19.09 0.80
N SER A 142 2.38 -18.96 1.08
CA SER A 142 1.31 -18.94 0.08
C SER A 142 0.63 -17.57 -0.06
N LEU A 143 1.29 -16.50 0.37
CA LEU A 143 0.75 -15.14 0.30
C LEU A 143 0.79 -14.60 -1.13
N LEU A 144 -0.38 -14.20 -1.63
CA LEU A 144 -0.51 -13.33 -2.80
C LEU A 144 -0.68 -11.88 -2.38
N CYS A 145 0.04 -10.99 -3.02
CA CYS A 145 -0.19 -9.56 -2.94
C CYS A 145 -1.01 -9.11 -4.16
N ALA A 146 -1.94 -8.20 -3.91
CA ALA A 146 -2.83 -7.65 -4.90
C ALA A 146 -2.88 -6.13 -4.82
N VAL A 147 -2.98 -5.48 -5.99
CA VAL A 147 -3.40 -4.07 -6.08
C VAL A 147 -4.67 -4.03 -6.91
N ALA A 148 -5.79 -3.71 -6.28
CA ALA A 148 -7.08 -3.54 -6.93
C ALA A 148 -7.35 -2.06 -7.18
N ILE A 149 -7.33 -1.69 -8.46
CA ILE A 149 -7.50 -0.31 -8.91
C ILE A 149 -8.93 -0.11 -9.38
N PHE A 150 -9.69 0.63 -8.60
CA PHE A 150 -11.04 1.07 -8.92
C PHE A 150 -11.00 2.37 -9.74
N PRO A 151 -11.94 2.58 -10.67
CA PRO A 151 -12.10 3.86 -11.35
C PRO A 151 -12.31 5.00 -10.34
N ALA A 152 -11.59 6.11 -10.52
CA ALA A 152 -11.66 7.26 -9.60
C ALA A 152 -13.06 7.85 -9.50
N THR A 153 -13.76 7.99 -10.63
CA THR A 153 -15.22 8.20 -10.59
C THR A 153 -15.84 6.87 -10.21
N ILE A 154 -16.41 6.79 -9.01
CA ILE A 154 -17.26 5.68 -8.59
C ILE A 154 -18.23 5.44 -9.74
N PRO A 155 -18.08 4.37 -10.53
CA PRO A 155 -19.12 4.05 -11.46
C PRO A 155 -20.35 3.81 -10.59
N HIS A 156 -21.55 4.10 -11.09
CA HIS A 156 -22.80 3.69 -10.44
C HIS A 156 -22.91 2.14 -10.42
N VAL A 157 -21.87 1.44 -10.00
CA VAL A 157 -21.81 0.01 -9.81
C VAL A 157 -22.76 -0.26 -8.67
N LYS A 158 -23.96 -0.71 -9.04
CA LYS A 158 -24.99 -1.21 -8.13
C LYS A 158 -24.59 -2.53 -7.44
N LEU A 159 -23.30 -2.80 -7.27
CA LEU A 159 -22.84 -3.97 -6.53
C LEU A 159 -22.66 -3.56 -5.08
N LEU A 160 -23.18 -4.36 -4.17
CA LEU A 160 -22.92 -4.17 -2.75
C LEU A 160 -21.42 -4.38 -2.50
N PRO A 161 -20.80 -3.66 -1.57
CA PRO A 161 -19.39 -3.83 -1.20
C PRO A 161 -18.98 -5.30 -0.99
N ALA A 162 -19.81 -6.07 -0.28
CA ALA A 162 -19.62 -7.50 -0.07
C ALA A 162 -19.54 -8.31 -1.38
N ASP A 163 -20.36 -7.99 -2.40
CA ASP A 163 -20.32 -8.68 -3.69
C ASP A 163 -19.02 -8.37 -4.45
N LEU A 164 -18.53 -7.14 -4.33
CA LEU A 164 -17.29 -6.70 -4.96
C LEU A 164 -16.09 -7.42 -4.36
N ILE A 165 -16.05 -7.50 -3.03
CA ILE A 165 -15.02 -8.24 -2.29
C ILE A 165 -15.12 -9.74 -2.61
N GLY A 166 -16.31 -10.32 -2.59
CA GLY A 166 -16.52 -11.71 -3.00
C GLY A 166 -16.04 -12.00 -4.42
N THR A 167 -16.27 -11.07 -5.35
CA THR A 167 -15.76 -11.16 -6.73
C THR A 167 -14.24 -11.11 -6.76
N LEU A 168 -13.62 -10.18 -6.01
CA LEU A 168 -12.17 -10.05 -5.92
C LEU A 168 -11.52 -11.34 -5.38
N LEU A 169 -12.06 -11.90 -4.30
CA LEU A 169 -11.56 -13.14 -3.69
C LEU A 169 -11.67 -14.30 -4.68
N LYS A 170 -12.83 -14.44 -5.35
CA LYS A 170 -13.06 -15.48 -6.36
C LYS A 170 -12.08 -15.38 -7.53
N VAL A 171 -11.88 -14.18 -8.10
CA VAL A 171 -10.96 -13.95 -9.21
C VAL A 171 -9.53 -14.25 -8.80
N THR A 172 -9.14 -13.85 -7.58
CA THR A 172 -7.81 -14.13 -7.05
C THR A 172 -7.56 -15.63 -6.94
N GLU A 173 -8.51 -16.38 -6.39
CA GLU A 173 -8.37 -17.83 -6.25
C GLU A 173 -8.26 -18.54 -7.60
N GLN A 174 -9.06 -18.12 -8.58
CA GLN A 174 -8.96 -18.64 -9.96
C GLN A 174 -7.59 -18.40 -10.60
N LEU A 175 -6.92 -17.31 -10.24
CA LEU A 175 -5.61 -16.95 -10.77
C LEU A 175 -4.44 -17.46 -9.91
N ARG A 176 -4.69 -18.00 -8.71
CA ARG A 176 -3.67 -18.29 -7.69
C ARG A 176 -2.51 -19.12 -8.23
N ALA A 177 -2.80 -20.30 -8.77
CA ALA A 177 -1.77 -21.20 -9.29
C ALA A 177 -0.97 -20.58 -10.45
N LYS A 178 -1.62 -19.77 -11.30
CA LYS A 178 -0.97 -19.06 -12.41
C LYS A 178 -0.04 -17.96 -11.89
N THR A 179 -0.47 -17.22 -10.86
CA THR A 179 0.29 -16.13 -10.25
C THR A 179 1.60 -16.63 -9.63
N PHE A 180 1.58 -17.73 -8.88
CA PHE A 180 2.79 -18.30 -8.28
C PHE A 180 3.84 -18.78 -9.30
N ARG A 181 3.41 -19.15 -10.50
CA ARG A 181 4.31 -19.56 -11.59
C ARG A 181 4.84 -18.36 -12.40
N SER A 182 4.29 -17.17 -12.19
CA SER A 182 4.65 -15.99 -12.95
C SER A 182 5.83 -15.26 -12.32
N ALA A 183 6.76 -14.81 -13.16
CA ALA A 183 7.84 -13.90 -12.75
C ALA A 183 7.39 -12.43 -12.71
N VAL A 184 6.28 -12.11 -13.38
CA VAL A 184 5.72 -10.75 -13.49
C VAL A 184 4.31 -10.70 -12.91
N PRO A 185 3.84 -9.53 -12.45
CA PRO A 185 2.46 -9.36 -12.00
C PRO A 185 1.44 -9.78 -13.07
N ILE A 186 0.41 -10.51 -12.68
CA ILE A 186 -0.72 -10.86 -13.52
C ILE A 186 -1.73 -9.71 -13.47
N LEU A 187 -2.05 -9.18 -14.65
CA LEU A 187 -3.12 -8.21 -14.84
C LEU A 187 -4.43 -8.92 -15.17
N ARG A 188 -5.50 -8.55 -14.47
CA ARG A 188 -6.88 -8.96 -14.77
C ARG A 188 -7.80 -7.75 -14.74
N GLN A 189 -8.52 -7.52 -15.83
CA GLN A 189 -9.53 -6.49 -15.92
C GLN A 189 -10.90 -7.10 -15.61
N GLU A 190 -11.55 -6.56 -14.58
CA GLU A 190 -12.94 -6.84 -14.24
C GLU A 190 -13.80 -5.60 -14.53
N LYS A 191 -15.13 -5.77 -14.55
CA LYS A 191 -16.06 -4.66 -14.86
C LYS A 191 -15.90 -3.47 -13.90
N SER A 192 -15.59 -3.75 -12.64
CA SER A 192 -15.58 -2.75 -11.56
C SER A 192 -14.18 -2.34 -11.10
N PHE A 193 -13.15 -3.12 -11.45
CA PHE A 193 -11.77 -2.86 -11.03
C PHE A 193 -10.76 -3.52 -11.97
N THR A 194 -9.53 -3.05 -11.90
CA THR A 194 -8.37 -3.74 -12.48
C THR A 194 -7.53 -4.32 -11.35
N LEU A 195 -7.26 -5.63 -11.41
CA LEU A 195 -6.48 -6.35 -10.42
C LEU A 195 -5.08 -6.67 -10.95
N HIS A 196 -4.07 -6.30 -10.16
CA HIS A 196 -2.69 -6.76 -10.36
C HIS A 196 -2.34 -7.73 -9.25
N LEU A 197 -1.92 -8.96 -9.61
CA LEU A 197 -1.58 -10.02 -8.66
C LEU A 197 -0.12 -10.44 -8.80
N PHE A 198 0.57 -10.63 -7.68
CA PHE A 198 1.94 -11.16 -7.66
C PHE A 198 2.18 -11.93 -6.36
N PRO A 199 3.04 -12.96 -6.37
CA PRO A 199 3.41 -13.65 -5.14
C PRO A 199 4.23 -12.73 -4.25
N PHE A 200 3.98 -12.76 -2.94
CA PHE A 200 4.84 -12.10 -1.98
C PHE A 200 6.23 -12.73 -2.02
N ARG A 201 7.27 -11.90 -1.93
CA ARG A 201 8.67 -12.34 -1.87
C ARG A 201 9.39 -11.52 -0.81
N PRO A 202 9.74 -12.13 0.34
CA PRO A 202 10.40 -11.43 1.44
C PRO A 202 11.62 -10.61 1.01
N GLN A 203 12.45 -11.18 0.13
CA GLN A 203 13.69 -10.56 -0.32
C GLN A 203 13.45 -9.25 -1.09
N ILE A 204 12.32 -9.12 -1.78
CA ILE A 204 11.94 -7.88 -2.48
C ILE A 204 11.56 -6.81 -1.45
N ALA A 205 10.74 -7.18 -0.46
CA ALA A 205 10.31 -6.26 0.59
C ALA A 205 11.51 -5.77 1.43
N GLU A 206 12.41 -6.66 1.83
CA GLU A 206 13.62 -6.33 2.59
C GLU A 206 14.58 -5.42 1.80
N ARG A 207 14.74 -5.66 0.50
CA ARG A 207 15.53 -4.78 -0.39
C ARG A 207 14.92 -3.39 -0.45
N ASP A 208 13.60 -3.30 -0.64
CA ASP A 208 12.91 -2.02 -0.73
C ASP A 208 12.95 -1.26 0.61
N LEU A 209 12.81 -1.98 1.73
CA LEU A 209 12.89 -1.43 3.08
C LEU A 209 14.29 -0.90 3.39
N ARG A 210 15.35 -1.66 3.07
CA ARG A 210 16.74 -1.21 3.22
C ARG A 210 17.01 0.08 2.47
N TRP A 211 16.65 0.13 1.18
CA TRP A 211 16.80 1.34 0.38
C TRP A 211 16.05 2.53 0.98
N ALA A 212 14.81 2.34 1.42
CA ALA A 212 13.99 3.39 2.00
C ALA A 212 14.57 3.90 3.33
N VAL A 213 14.99 2.99 4.20
CA VAL A 213 15.57 3.28 5.53
C VAL A 213 16.92 3.99 5.46
N ASP A 214 17.75 3.72 4.44
CA ASP A 214 19.04 4.40 4.30
C ASP A 214 18.89 5.93 4.17
N TYR A 215 17.80 6.42 3.56
CA TYR A 215 17.47 7.86 3.55
C TYR A 215 17.15 8.36 4.97
N TRP A 216 16.28 7.67 5.70
CA TRP A 216 15.88 8.05 7.06
C TRP A 216 17.05 8.06 8.04
N ARG A 217 18.07 7.22 7.80
CA ARG A 217 19.31 7.19 8.58
C ARG A 217 20.34 8.24 8.17
N GLY A 218 20.05 9.07 7.17
CA GLY A 218 20.98 10.08 6.67
C GLY A 218 22.15 9.52 5.88
N LYS A 219 22.09 8.26 5.42
CA LYS A 219 23.16 7.65 4.60
C LYS A 219 23.14 8.11 3.15
N ARG A 220 22.03 8.72 2.71
CA ARG A 220 21.85 9.29 1.37
C ARG A 220 20.93 10.50 1.42
N GLU A 221 21.07 11.35 0.41
CA GLU A 221 20.19 12.50 0.17
C GLU A 221 18.88 12.06 -0.50
N PRO A 222 17.78 12.84 -0.35
CA PRO A 222 16.51 12.52 -0.96
C PRO A 222 16.56 12.58 -2.49
N GLU A 223 16.04 11.55 -3.15
CA GLU A 223 16.04 11.44 -4.61
C GLU A 223 14.74 11.98 -5.23
N PRO A 224 14.79 12.86 -6.25
CA PRO A 224 13.61 13.32 -6.96
C PRO A 224 13.14 12.22 -7.92
N SER A 225 11.85 12.23 -8.25
CA SER A 225 11.35 11.37 -9.31
C SER A 225 11.81 11.87 -10.68
N GLY A 226 12.30 10.97 -11.54
CA GLY A 226 12.62 11.23 -12.96
C GLY A 226 11.42 11.51 -13.88
N SER A 227 10.27 11.92 -13.34
CA SER A 227 9.02 12.07 -14.11
C SER A 227 8.59 13.53 -14.21
N ILE A 228 8.75 14.10 -15.40
CA ILE A 228 8.27 15.45 -15.76
C ILE A 228 6.80 15.64 -15.38
N ASN A 229 5.96 14.64 -15.66
CA ASN A 229 4.52 14.73 -15.40
C ASN A 229 4.19 14.78 -13.90
N LYS A 230 4.99 14.14 -13.04
CA LYS A 230 4.80 14.26 -11.58
C LYS A 230 5.18 15.66 -11.09
N CYS A 231 6.27 16.24 -11.62
CA CYS A 231 6.66 17.61 -11.28
C CYS A 231 5.59 18.64 -11.67
N ARG A 232 4.98 18.50 -12.85
CA ARG A 232 3.93 19.41 -13.34
C ARG A 232 2.73 19.54 -12.41
N ILE A 233 2.40 18.51 -11.64
CA ILE A 233 1.23 18.50 -10.74
C ILE A 233 1.62 18.59 -9.25
N CYS A 234 2.91 18.74 -8.94
CA CYS A 234 3.40 18.72 -7.57
C CYS A 234 3.20 20.08 -6.90
N ARG A 235 2.57 20.11 -5.72
CA ARG A 235 2.34 21.36 -4.97
C ARG A 235 3.63 22.02 -4.50
N PHE A 236 4.62 21.27 -4.03
CA PHE A 236 5.93 21.84 -3.68
C PHE A 236 6.63 22.52 -4.86
N ASN A 237 6.38 22.07 -6.09
CA ASN A 237 6.84 22.77 -7.28
C ASN A 237 6.01 24.03 -7.58
N ALA A 238 4.69 24.00 -7.34
CA ALA A 238 3.83 25.18 -7.45
C ALA A 238 4.27 26.30 -6.48
N GLU A 239 4.71 25.92 -5.28
CA GLU A 239 5.21 26.84 -4.24
C GLU A 239 6.71 27.18 -4.39
N ALA A 240 7.36 26.74 -5.47
CA ALA A 240 8.79 26.95 -5.72
C ALA A 240 9.75 26.43 -4.61
N LEU A 241 9.33 25.41 -3.86
CA LEU A 241 10.11 24.77 -2.79
C LEU A 241 10.99 23.61 -3.29
N CYS A 242 10.72 23.09 -4.49
CA CYS A 242 11.48 21.98 -5.07
C CYS A 242 12.53 22.48 -6.07
N ASP A 243 13.79 22.53 -5.63
CA ASP A 243 14.98 22.89 -6.41
C ASP A 243 15.33 21.86 -7.51
N GLN A 244 14.76 20.66 -7.43
CA GLN A 244 15.00 19.55 -8.35
C GLN A 244 13.79 19.26 -9.27
N ALA A 245 12.89 20.22 -9.42
CA ALA A 245 11.75 20.07 -10.32
C ALA A 245 12.20 19.99 -11.80
N LEU A 246 11.72 18.96 -12.51
CA LEU A 246 12.07 18.73 -13.93
C LEU A 246 11.21 19.53 -14.92
N ALA A 247 10.17 20.21 -14.44
CA ALA A 247 9.29 21.05 -15.24
C ALA A 247 8.51 22.02 -14.34
N PRO A 248 8.07 23.18 -14.84
CA PRO A 248 7.22 24.08 -14.10
C PRO A 248 5.86 23.43 -13.80
N PHE A 249 5.21 23.90 -12.73
CA PHE A 249 3.86 23.50 -12.40
C PHE A 249 2.87 23.88 -13.51
N SER A 250 1.96 22.97 -13.84
CA SER A 250 0.88 23.14 -14.81
C SER A 250 -0.42 22.73 -14.14
N ARG A 251 -1.36 23.68 -14.07
CA ARG A 251 -2.73 23.42 -13.60
C ARG A 251 -3.49 22.50 -14.54
#